data_AF-A0A6G3XB40-F1
#
_entry.id   AF-A0A6G3XB40-F1
#
_cell.length_a   1.000
_cell.length_b   1.000
_cell.length_c   1.000
_cell.angle_alpha   90.00
_cell.angle_beta   90.00
_cell.angle_gamma   90.00
#
_symmetry.space_group_name_H-M   'P 1'
#
loop_
_entity.id
_entity.type
_entity.pdbx_description
1 polymer ?
#
loop_
_entity_poly.entity_id
_entity_poly.type
_entity_poly.pdbx_seq_one_letter_code
_entity_poly.pdbx_strand_id
1 'polypeptide(L)'
;MGSTGETGPGRTGDARDRDSEGRARNARPRDGLGRPLPYDADGVPRQPEGVVRTPEATVAEAQRLLDEGKPFHAHEVFEDAWKAGPDEERELWRGLAQLAVGLTHAARGNLTGGARLLRRGAGAAEAWVSGAG
;
A
#
# COMPACT_ATOMS: atom_id res chain seq x y z
N MET A 1 25.15 42.32 31.87
CA MET A 1 25.19 40.85 32.08
C MET A 1 23.76 40.36 32.06
N GLY A 2 23.32 39.79 30.94
CA GLY A 2 21.95 39.34 30.71
C GLY A 2 21.95 38.15 29.76
N SER A 3 21.28 37.09 30.21
CA SER A 3 21.18 35.73 29.67
C SER A 3 20.50 35.64 28.31
N THR A 4 20.97 34.75 27.42
CA THR A 4 20.23 33.99 26.38
C THR A 4 21.27 33.22 25.53
N GLY A 5 21.13 31.95 25.15
CA GLY A 5 20.09 30.95 25.41
C GLY A 5 20.69 29.55 25.16
N GLU A 6 20.18 28.57 25.90
CA GLU A 6 20.52 27.16 25.73
C GLU A 6 19.98 26.64 24.40
N THR A 7 20.87 26.05 23.61
CA THR A 7 20.56 25.32 22.39
C THR A 7 19.92 23.98 22.75
N GLY A 8 18.61 23.84 22.57
CA GLY A 8 17.92 22.56 22.73
C GLY A 8 18.39 21.53 21.68
N PRO A 9 18.57 20.25 22.04
CA PRO A 9 19.01 19.24 21.08
C PRO A 9 17.90 19.00 20.05
N GLY A 10 18.31 19.05 18.79
CA GLY A 10 17.45 18.94 17.62
C GLY A 10 16.60 17.68 17.61
N ARG A 11 15.37 17.85 17.09
CA ARG A 11 14.45 16.79 16.68
C ARG A 11 15.21 15.61 16.07
N THR A 12 15.07 14.43 16.70
CA THR A 12 15.43 13.13 16.12
C THR A 12 14.46 12.80 14.99
N GLY A 13 14.59 13.54 13.89
CA GLY A 13 13.92 13.24 12.63
C GLY A 13 14.56 12.00 12.02
N ASP A 14 13.86 10.87 12.15
CA ASP A 14 13.72 9.83 11.14
C ASP A 14 14.94 9.70 10.19
N ALA A 15 16.05 9.21 10.74
CA ALA A 15 17.20 8.83 9.95
C ALA A 15 16.80 7.59 9.13
N ARG A 16 16.33 7.84 7.91
CA ARG A 16 15.98 6.83 6.90
C ARG A 16 16.95 5.66 6.98
N ASP A 17 16.42 4.50 7.34
CA ASP A 17 17.17 3.27 7.62
C ASP A 17 17.97 2.84 6.39
N ARG A 18 19.28 3.10 6.44
CA ARG A 18 20.24 2.82 5.37
C ARG A 18 21.25 1.79 5.84
N ASP A 19 21.70 0.91 4.94
CA ASP A 19 22.79 -0.01 5.24
C ASP A 19 24.13 0.75 5.34
N SER A 20 25.21 0.04 5.69
CA SER A 20 26.57 0.62 5.77
C SER A 20 27.07 1.18 4.43
N GLU A 21 26.39 0.86 3.32
CA GLU A 21 26.69 1.35 1.97
C GLU A 21 25.69 2.45 1.53
N GLY A 22 24.81 2.91 2.41
CA GLY A 22 23.87 3.99 2.14
C GLY A 22 22.61 3.57 1.35
N ARG A 23 22.42 2.27 1.06
CA ARG A 23 21.22 1.77 0.35
C ARG A 23 20.04 1.72 1.30
N ALA A 24 18.84 2.03 0.78
CA ALA A 24 17.60 1.91 1.54
C ALA A 24 17.41 0.45 1.99
N ARG A 25 17.27 0.22 3.31
CA ARG A 25 17.04 -1.10 3.93
C ARG A 25 15.63 -1.65 3.66
N ASN A 26 15.14 -1.58 2.42
CA ASN A 26 13.80 -2.07 2.05
C ASN A 26 13.68 -3.60 2.13
N ALA A 27 14.74 -4.31 2.53
CA ALA A 27 14.79 -5.74 2.74
C ALA A 27 14.30 -6.21 4.13
N ARG A 28 13.85 -5.30 5.02
CA ARG A 28 13.25 -5.74 6.30
C ARG A 28 12.02 -6.61 6.01
N PRO A 29 11.88 -7.79 6.66
CA PRO A 29 10.68 -8.60 6.60
C PRO A 29 9.45 -7.75 6.98
N ARG A 30 8.28 -8.08 6.43
CA ARG A 30 7.04 -7.33 6.67
C ARG A 30 5.91 -8.28 7.06
N ASP A 31 4.97 -7.81 7.87
CA ASP A 31 3.74 -8.58 8.13
C ASP A 31 2.79 -8.58 6.92
N GLY A 32 1.66 -9.30 7.02
CA GLY A 32 0.64 -9.35 5.96
C GLY A 32 0.01 -7.99 5.64
N LEU A 33 0.13 -7.01 6.54
CA LEU A 33 -0.30 -5.64 6.33
C LEU A 33 0.82 -4.77 5.74
N GLY A 34 2.05 -5.25 5.58
CA GLY A 34 3.21 -4.53 5.06
C GLY A 34 4.01 -3.72 6.11
N ARG A 35 3.74 -3.88 7.41
CA ARG A 35 4.50 -3.20 8.47
C ARG A 35 5.87 -3.87 8.62
N PRO A 36 6.97 -3.11 8.79
CA PRO A 36 8.29 -3.68 9.03
C PRO A 36 8.30 -4.54 10.30
N LEU A 37 8.98 -5.68 10.23
CA LEU A 37 9.26 -6.58 11.33
C LEU A 37 10.74 -6.51 11.74
N PRO A 38 11.12 -7.12 12.88
CA PRO A 38 12.51 -7.43 13.19
C PRO A 38 13.21 -8.21 12.07
N TYR A 39 14.53 -8.10 11.96
CA TYR A 39 15.30 -8.72 10.86
C TYR A 39 15.30 -10.25 10.87
N ASP A 40 15.14 -10.83 12.06
CA ASP A 40 15.12 -12.26 12.33
C ASP A 40 13.71 -12.86 12.28
N ALA A 41 12.68 -12.04 12.08
CA ALA A 41 11.31 -12.49 11.97
C ALA A 41 10.99 -12.96 10.54
N ASP A 42 10.17 -14.01 10.43
CA ASP A 42 9.60 -14.44 9.16
C ASP A 42 8.56 -13.43 8.68
N GLY A 43 8.82 -12.80 7.54
CA GLY A 43 7.90 -11.89 6.88
C GLY A 43 7.04 -12.57 5.82
N VAL A 44 5.97 -11.91 5.44
CA VAL A 44 5.19 -12.25 4.25
C VAL A 44 5.92 -11.67 3.03
N PRO A 45 6.28 -12.48 2.03
CA PRO A 45 6.87 -12.00 0.79
C PRO A 45 5.91 -11.06 0.06
N ARG A 46 6.46 -9.99 -0.51
CA ARG A 46 5.73 -9.08 -1.42
C ARG A 46 5.21 -9.85 -2.63
N GLN A 47 4.14 -9.34 -3.25
CA GLN A 47 3.72 -9.88 -4.54
C GLN A 47 4.82 -9.66 -5.58
N PRO A 48 5.03 -10.61 -6.51
CA PRO A 48 5.94 -10.41 -7.62
C PRO A 48 5.44 -9.25 -8.48
N GLU A 49 6.30 -8.26 -8.70
CA GLU A 49 6.00 -7.08 -9.53
C GLU A 49 5.99 -7.45 -11.02
N GLY A 50 5.13 -6.78 -11.79
CA GLY A 50 5.09 -6.88 -13.26
C GLY A 50 4.43 -8.16 -13.78
N VAL A 51 3.68 -8.88 -12.93
CA VAL A 51 2.94 -10.07 -13.36
C VAL A 51 1.65 -9.66 -14.05
N VAL A 52 1.64 -9.81 -15.38
CA VAL A 52 0.46 -9.57 -16.21
C VAL A 52 -0.55 -10.69 -16.01
N ARG A 53 -1.79 -10.32 -15.68
CA ARG A 53 -2.93 -11.21 -15.47
C ARG A 53 -4.11 -10.71 -16.29
N THR A 54 -5.04 -11.60 -16.65
CA THR A 54 -6.34 -11.16 -17.20
C THR A 54 -7.13 -10.41 -16.11
N PRO A 55 -8.12 -9.58 -16.47
CA PRO A 55 -8.96 -8.90 -15.47
C PRO A 55 -9.55 -9.84 -14.43
N GLU A 56 -10.09 -11.00 -14.84
CA GLU A 56 -10.68 -12.00 -13.94
C GLU A 56 -9.64 -12.61 -13.00
N ALA A 57 -8.45 -12.93 -13.54
CA ALA A 57 -7.36 -13.49 -12.74
C ALA A 57 -6.79 -12.47 -11.75
N THR A 58 -6.73 -11.18 -12.12
CA THR A 58 -6.35 -10.08 -11.23
C THR A 58 -7.32 -9.97 -10.06
N VAL A 59 -8.63 -9.91 -10.34
CA VAL A 59 -9.66 -9.80 -9.29
C VAL A 59 -9.67 -11.04 -8.40
N ALA A 60 -9.59 -12.25 -8.97
CA ALA A 60 -9.58 -13.49 -8.21
C ALA A 60 -8.37 -13.59 -7.27
N GLU A 61 -7.18 -13.23 -7.74
CA GLU A 61 -5.97 -13.26 -6.91
C GLU A 61 -6.03 -12.20 -5.80
N ALA A 62 -6.48 -10.99 -6.11
CA ALA A 62 -6.66 -9.96 -5.09
C ALA A 62 -7.72 -10.36 -4.05
N GLN A 63 -8.83 -10.98 -4.46
CA GLN A 63 -9.85 -11.49 -3.54
C GLN A 63 -9.30 -12.56 -2.61
N ARG A 64 -8.56 -13.54 -3.14
CA ARG A 64 -7.89 -14.58 -2.33
C ARG A 64 -6.98 -13.96 -1.26
N LEU A 65 -6.21 -12.94 -1.63
CA LEU A 65 -5.34 -12.22 -0.69
C LEU A 65 -6.14 -11.44 0.37
N LEU A 66 -7.27 -10.86 0.01
CA LEU A 66 -8.17 -10.20 0.96
C LEU A 66 -8.76 -11.20 1.96
N ASP A 67 -9.20 -12.37 1.49
CA ASP A 67 -9.73 -13.44 2.34
C ASP A 67 -8.68 -13.97 3.32
N GLU A 68 -7.40 -13.95 2.94
CA GLU A 68 -6.25 -14.28 3.80
C GLU A 68 -5.82 -13.14 4.75
N GLY A 69 -6.54 -12.01 4.76
CA GLY A 69 -6.19 -10.86 5.60
C GLY A 69 -4.93 -10.12 5.13
N LYS A 70 -4.62 -10.17 3.83
CA LYS A 70 -3.46 -9.52 3.19
C LYS A 70 -3.87 -8.37 2.26
N PRO A 71 -4.59 -7.35 2.74
CA PRO A 71 -5.07 -6.25 1.89
C PRO A 71 -3.94 -5.43 1.26
N PHE A 72 -2.76 -5.39 1.87
CA PHE A 72 -1.63 -4.70 1.27
C PHE A 72 -1.10 -5.44 0.03
N HIS A 73 -1.10 -6.77 0.05
CA HIS A 73 -0.70 -7.57 -1.10
C HIS A 73 -1.74 -7.52 -2.22
N ALA A 74 -3.03 -7.51 -1.87
CA ALA A 74 -4.11 -7.28 -2.84
C ALA A 74 -3.98 -5.91 -3.54
N HIS A 75 -3.55 -4.88 -2.80
CA HIS A 75 -3.25 -3.56 -3.37
C HIS A 75 -2.16 -3.63 -4.45
N GLU A 76 -1.08 -4.41 -4.22
CA GLU A 76 -0.02 -4.57 -5.21
C GLU A 76 -0.52 -5.24 -6.50
N VAL A 77 -1.38 -6.25 -6.38
CA VAL A 77 -1.98 -6.93 -7.55
C VAL A 77 -2.80 -5.95 -8.40
N PHE A 78 -3.62 -5.11 -7.77
CA PHE A 78 -4.37 -4.08 -8.49
C PHE A 78 -3.49 -2.94 -9.01
N GLU A 79 -2.41 -2.60 -8.32
CA GLU A 79 -1.45 -1.59 -8.76
C GLU A 79 -0.71 -2.05 -10.03
N ASP A 80 -0.33 -3.33 -10.12
CA ASP A 80 0.26 -3.90 -11.32
C ASP A 80 -0.72 -3.88 -12.49
N ALA A 81 -1.99 -4.26 -12.27
CA ALA A 81 -3.04 -4.14 -13.28
C ALA A 81 -3.26 -2.68 -13.71
N TRP A 82 -3.16 -1.72 -12.79
CA TRP A 82 -3.24 -0.30 -13.10
C TRP A 82 -2.08 0.19 -13.98
N LYS A 83 -0.88 -0.35 -13.77
CA LYS A 83 0.33 0.04 -14.52
C LYS A 83 0.43 -0.63 -15.89
N ALA A 84 -0.09 -1.86 -16.01
CA ALA A 84 0.07 -2.69 -17.21
C ALA A 84 -1.21 -2.84 -18.05
N GLY A 85 -2.37 -2.55 -17.47
CA GLY A 85 -3.67 -2.68 -18.13
C GLY A 85 -3.95 -1.58 -19.17
N PRO A 86 -5.02 -1.73 -19.95
CA PRO A 86 -5.40 -0.77 -20.97
C PRO A 86 -5.89 0.56 -20.35
N ASP A 87 -5.76 1.65 -21.10
CA ASP A 87 -6.04 3.01 -20.61
C ASP A 87 -7.51 3.18 -20.20
N GLU A 88 -8.44 2.50 -20.88
CA GLU A 88 -9.87 2.53 -20.55
C GLU A 88 -10.15 2.03 -19.13
N GLU A 89 -9.49 0.96 -18.68
CA GLU A 89 -9.71 0.34 -17.37
C GLU A 89 -8.89 1.00 -16.25
N ARG A 90 -8.03 1.96 -16.59
CA ARG A 90 -7.01 2.52 -15.69
C ARG A 90 -7.60 3.08 -14.38
N GLU A 91 -8.71 3.81 -14.46
CA GLU A 91 -9.35 4.38 -13.26
C GLU A 91 -10.08 3.32 -12.42
N LEU A 92 -10.58 2.23 -13.03
CA LEU A 92 -11.09 1.07 -12.28
C LEU A 92 -9.97 0.42 -11.47
N TRP A 93 -8.85 0.06 -12.11
CA TRP A 93 -7.74 -0.59 -11.43
C TRP A 93 -7.16 0.27 -10.30
N ARG A 94 -7.01 1.57 -10.55
CA ARG A 94 -6.63 2.54 -9.52
C ARG A 94 -7.62 2.59 -8.36
N GLY A 95 -8.92 2.53 -8.64
CA GLY A 95 -9.98 2.48 -7.64
C GLY A 95 -9.91 1.22 -6.76
N LEU A 96 -9.75 0.05 -7.37
CA LEU A 96 -9.60 -1.22 -6.66
C LEU A 96 -8.33 -1.25 -5.80
N ALA A 97 -7.21 -0.72 -6.32
CA ALA A 97 -5.99 -0.53 -5.53
C ALA A 97 -6.22 0.37 -4.31
N GLN A 98 -7.06 1.42 -4.44
CA GLN A 98 -7.43 2.29 -3.32
C GLN A 98 -8.33 1.61 -2.30
N LEU A 99 -9.24 0.72 -2.72
CA LEU A 99 -10.04 -0.08 -1.80
C LEU A 99 -9.13 -0.95 -0.92
N ALA A 100 -8.23 -1.71 -1.55
CA ALA A 100 -7.33 -2.62 -0.86
C ALA A 100 -6.37 -1.89 0.11
N VAL A 101 -5.78 -0.76 -0.31
CA VAL A 101 -4.93 0.02 0.60
C VAL A 101 -5.74 0.77 1.66
N GLY A 102 -7.00 1.13 1.39
CA GLY A 102 -7.95 1.64 2.38
C GLY A 102 -8.22 0.65 3.51
N LEU A 103 -8.44 -0.63 3.17
CA LEU A 103 -8.53 -1.73 4.14
C LEU A 103 -7.23 -1.89 4.94
N THR A 104 -6.07 -1.79 4.28
CA THR A 104 -4.76 -1.82 4.95
C THR A 104 -4.65 -0.70 5.98
N HIS A 105 -5.03 0.53 5.63
CA HIS A 105 -5.01 1.66 6.56
C HIS A 105 -5.94 1.45 7.76
N ALA A 106 -7.16 0.96 7.52
CA ALA A 106 -8.12 0.68 8.58
C ALA A 106 -7.60 -0.42 9.53
N ALA A 107 -7.10 -1.54 8.99
CA ALA A 107 -6.48 -2.61 9.75
C ALA A 107 -5.24 -2.15 10.54
N ARG A 108 -4.57 -1.10 10.06
CA ARG A 108 -3.43 -0.49 10.75
C ARG A 108 -3.81 0.53 11.84
N GLY A 109 -5.10 0.78 12.07
CA GLY A 109 -5.62 1.74 13.05
C GLY A 109 -5.84 3.16 12.51
N ASN A 110 -5.52 3.40 11.22
CA ASN A 110 -5.82 4.68 10.57
C ASN A 110 -7.22 4.65 9.95
N LEU A 111 -8.25 4.71 10.81
CA LEU A 111 -9.65 4.61 10.40
C LEU A 111 -10.08 5.77 9.49
N THR A 112 -9.68 7.00 9.80
CA THR A 112 -10.04 8.19 9.01
C THR A 112 -9.44 8.13 7.60
N GLY A 113 -8.14 7.82 7.51
CA GLY A 113 -7.45 7.67 6.21
C GLY A 113 -7.98 6.48 5.43
N GLY A 114 -8.20 5.34 6.10
CA GLY A 114 -8.79 4.15 5.49
C GLY A 114 -10.17 4.41 4.91
N ALA A 115 -11.09 5.00 5.68
CA ALA A 115 -12.44 5.32 5.23
C ALA A 115 -12.45 6.29 4.04
N ARG A 116 -11.51 7.25 3.99
CA ARG A 116 -11.38 8.17 2.84
C ARG A 116 -10.99 7.42 1.56
N LEU A 117 -10.04 6.49 1.65
CA LEU A 117 -9.59 5.68 0.52
C LEU A 117 -10.68 4.72 0.05
N LEU A 118 -11.39 4.07 0.98
CA LEU A 118 -12.50 3.18 0.67
C LEU A 118 -13.60 3.89 -0.12
N ARG A 119 -14.04 5.08 0.34
CA ARG A 119 -15.05 5.86 -0.39
C ARG A 119 -14.59 6.27 -1.78
N ARG A 120 -13.33 6.66 -1.93
CA ARG A 120 -12.77 7.06 -3.24
C ARG A 120 -12.70 5.88 -4.20
N GLY A 121 -12.22 4.73 -3.72
CA GLY A 121 -12.15 3.51 -4.52
C GLY A 121 -13.54 3.00 -4.93
N ALA A 122 -14.52 3.05 -4.02
CA ALA A 122 -15.91 2.70 -4.31
C ALA A 122 -16.51 3.60 -5.40
N GLY A 123 -16.31 4.92 -5.30
CA GLY A 123 -16.79 5.85 -6.33
C GLY A 123 -16.18 5.61 -7.71
N ALA A 124 -14.92 5.17 -7.79
CA ALA A 124 -14.30 4.79 -9.07
C ALA A 124 -14.93 3.52 -9.65
N ALA A 125 -15.23 2.51 -8.82
CA ALA A 125 -15.93 1.30 -9.26
C ALA A 125 -17.38 1.58 -9.72
N GLU A 126 -18.10 2.44 -8.99
CA GLU A 126 -19.45 2.89 -9.38
C GLU A 126 -19.44 3.64 -10.71
N ALA A 127 -18.47 4.54 -10.91
CA ALA A 127 -18.30 5.28 -12.15
C ALA A 127 -17.98 4.36 -13.33
N TRP A 128 -17.15 3.33 -13.12
CA TRP A 128 -16.86 2.31 -14.13
C TRP A 128 -18.13 1.59 -14.58
N VAL A 129 -18.93 1.09 -13.64
CA VAL A 129 -20.20 0.40 -13.96
C VAL A 129 -21.18 1.32 -14.69
N SER A 130 -21.20 2.61 -14.33
CA SER A 130 -22.11 3.60 -14.92
C SER A 130 -21.65 4.09 -16.30
N GLY A 131 -20.34 4.02 -16.59
CA GLY A 131 -19.73 4.46 -17.85
C GLY A 131 -19.43 3.33 -18.85
N ALA A 132 -19.43 2.07 -18.41
CA ALA A 132 -19.30 0.89 -19.26
C ALA A 132 -20.63 0.50 -19.96
N GLY A 133 -21.52 1.47 -20.18
CA GLY A 133 -22.81 1.32 -20.86
C GLY A 133 -22.80 1.85 -22.29
#